data_AF-A0A6I4NWB6-F1
#
_entry.id   AF-A0A6I4NWB6-F1
#
_cell.length_a   1.000
_cell.length_b   1.000
_cell.length_c   1.000
_cell.angle_alpha   90.00
_cell.angle_beta   90.00
_cell.angle_gamma   90.00
#
_symmetry.space_group_name_H-M   'P 1'
#
loop_
_entity.id
_entity.type
_entity.pdbx_description
1 polymer ?
#
loop_
_entity_poly.entity_id
_entity_poly.type
_entity_poly.pdbx_seq_one_letter_code
_entity_poly.pdbx_strand_id
1 'polypeptide(L)'
;MAVVTIRQLLDSGVHFGHQTRRWNPKMKRFIFTERSGIYIIDLQQSLAFIDKAYDFVKETVAHGGTILFVGTKKQAQETIAEQATRVGQPYVNQRWLGGLLTNFSTVSKRLARMKELEELDFEGTSSGFTKKELLLKKRELDKLHKSLGGIRNLTKTPSALWVVDTKKEHLAIDEAKKLGIPVIGILDTNCDPDEVQYPIPGNDDAIRSVALLTRIVADAAAEGLIERHQKPEEGGNVSAVEPLAEWEQELLQAGAPVEGSAETEKVAETVAEAKEEAAEVVAEADAASAE
;
A
#
# COMPACT_ATOMS: atom_id res chain seq x y z
N MET A 1 -5.03 -1.12 -18.26
CA MET A 1 -3.80 -1.87 -18.64
C MET A 1 -2.69 -1.31 -17.78
N ALA A 2 -1.93 -2.15 -17.08
CA ALA A 2 -0.91 -1.66 -16.16
C ALA A 2 0.20 -0.95 -16.95
N VAL A 3 0.39 0.34 -16.67
CA VAL A 3 1.42 1.19 -17.32
C VAL A 3 2.78 0.91 -16.68
N VAL A 4 3.27 -0.33 -16.77
CA VAL A 4 4.54 -0.73 -16.17
C VAL A 4 5.40 -1.45 -17.19
N THR A 5 6.62 -0.95 -17.37
CA THR A 5 7.58 -1.56 -18.29
C THR A 5 8.44 -2.61 -17.57
N ILE A 6 8.93 -3.62 -18.31
CA ILE A 6 9.91 -4.60 -17.78
C ILE A 6 11.11 -3.88 -17.16
N ARG A 7 11.54 -2.76 -17.75
CA ARG A 7 12.65 -1.95 -17.25
C ARG A 7 12.38 -1.42 -15.85
N GLN A 8 11.19 -0.90 -15.58
CA GLN A 8 10.82 -0.43 -14.23
C GLN A 8 10.79 -1.58 -13.21
N LEU A 9 10.28 -2.76 -13.57
CA LEU A 9 10.35 -3.95 -12.71
C LEU A 9 11.78 -4.41 -12.43
N LEU A 10 12.67 -4.24 -13.42
CA LEU A 10 14.08 -4.58 -13.28
C LEU A 10 14.80 -3.58 -12.37
N ASP A 11 14.61 -2.27 -12.58
CA ASP A 11 15.27 -1.19 -11.82
C ASP A 11 14.85 -1.16 -10.33
N SER A 12 13.59 -1.51 -10.05
CA SER A 12 13.03 -1.63 -8.70
C SER A 12 13.41 -2.93 -7.99
N GLY A 13 13.95 -3.91 -8.72
CA GLY A 13 14.46 -5.17 -8.15
C GLY A 13 13.39 -6.24 -7.90
N VAL A 14 12.28 -6.23 -8.65
CA VAL A 14 11.19 -7.24 -8.53
C VAL A 14 11.67 -8.65 -8.90
N HIS A 15 12.65 -8.75 -9.79
CA HIS A 15 13.17 -10.01 -10.32
C HIS A 15 14.04 -10.81 -9.34
N PHE A 16 14.48 -10.22 -8.22
CA PHE A 16 15.28 -10.93 -7.22
C PHE A 16 14.39 -11.77 -6.32
N GLY A 17 14.67 -13.07 -6.24
CA GLY A 17 14.07 -13.95 -5.24
C GLY A 17 15.00 -14.21 -4.05
N HIS A 18 14.72 -15.30 -3.33
CA HIS A 18 15.52 -15.76 -2.22
C HIS A 18 16.68 -16.70 -2.63
N GLN A 19 17.50 -17.04 -1.64
CA GLN A 19 18.55 -18.04 -1.75
C GLN A 19 18.00 -19.41 -2.14
N THR A 20 18.79 -20.18 -2.89
CA THR A 20 18.36 -21.48 -3.45
C THR A 20 17.98 -22.55 -2.43
N ARG A 21 18.45 -22.43 -1.19
CA ARG A 21 18.06 -23.32 -0.09
C ARG A 21 16.65 -23.07 0.47
N ARG A 22 16.01 -21.93 0.17
CA ARG A 22 14.73 -21.50 0.77
C ARG A 22 13.53 -21.60 -0.16
N TRP A 23 13.72 -22.08 -1.38
CA TRP A 23 12.69 -22.07 -2.40
C TRP A 23 11.64 -23.17 -2.21
N ASN A 24 10.45 -22.92 -2.75
CA ASN A 24 9.36 -23.87 -2.87
C ASN A 24 9.40 -24.52 -4.27
N PRO A 25 9.45 -25.86 -4.40
CA PRO A 25 9.44 -26.55 -5.69
C PRO A 25 8.28 -26.17 -6.62
N LYS A 26 7.12 -25.77 -6.08
CA LYS A 26 5.96 -25.33 -6.88
C LYS A 26 6.18 -24.00 -7.58
N MET A 27 7.11 -23.18 -7.11
CA MET A 27 7.51 -21.92 -7.74
C MET A 27 8.42 -22.12 -8.95
N LYS A 28 8.84 -23.36 -9.27
CA LYS A 28 9.72 -23.67 -10.42
C LYS A 28 9.22 -23.07 -11.74
N ARG A 29 7.89 -22.98 -11.93
CA ARG A 29 7.28 -22.40 -13.14
C ARG A 29 7.52 -20.90 -13.31
N PHE A 30 7.70 -20.17 -12.21
CA PHE A 30 7.92 -18.71 -12.20
C PHE A 30 9.40 -18.32 -12.09
N ILE A 31 10.27 -19.27 -11.78
CA ILE A 31 11.71 -19.05 -11.66
C ILE A 31 12.34 -19.17 -13.04
N PHE A 32 13.07 -18.14 -13.46
CA PHE A 32 13.77 -18.09 -14.73
C PHE A 32 15.12 -18.81 -14.65
N THR A 33 16.02 -18.34 -13.79
CA THR A 33 17.39 -18.89 -13.63
C THR A 33 17.91 -18.69 -12.20
N GLU A 34 19.05 -19.29 -11.89
CA GLU A 34 19.81 -19.02 -10.67
C GLU A 34 21.10 -18.28 -11.02
N ARG A 35 21.44 -17.23 -10.28
CA ARG A 35 22.74 -16.55 -10.39
C ARG A 35 23.26 -16.20 -8.99
N SER A 36 24.51 -16.53 -8.72
CA SER A 36 25.17 -16.22 -7.44
C SER A 36 24.41 -16.76 -6.21
N GLY A 37 23.75 -17.91 -6.35
CA GLY A 37 22.98 -18.54 -5.26
C GLY A 37 21.61 -17.91 -4.97
N ILE A 38 21.15 -16.99 -5.82
CA ILE A 38 19.84 -16.34 -5.74
C ILE A 38 19.02 -16.73 -6.97
N TYR A 39 17.75 -17.08 -6.75
CA TYR A 39 16.81 -17.33 -7.86
C TYR A 39 16.33 -16.01 -8.46
N ILE A 40 16.25 -15.97 -9.79
CA ILE A 40 15.72 -14.86 -10.57
C ILE A 40 14.33 -15.24 -11.06
N ILE A 41 13.35 -14.39 -10.78
CA ILE A 41 11.95 -14.54 -11.17
C ILE A 41 11.76 -14.06 -12.61
N ASP A 42 10.92 -14.75 -13.37
CA ASP A 42 10.59 -14.39 -14.74
C ASP A 42 9.65 -13.18 -14.80
N LEU A 43 10.19 -12.02 -15.20
CA LEU A 43 9.45 -10.76 -15.32
C LEU A 43 8.38 -10.78 -16.41
N GLN A 44 8.51 -11.61 -17.45
CA GLN A 44 7.47 -11.70 -18.49
C GLN A 44 6.20 -12.32 -17.91
N GLN A 45 6.36 -13.36 -17.10
CA GLN A 45 5.26 -13.92 -16.33
C GLN A 45 4.73 -12.91 -15.32
N SER A 46 5.60 -12.23 -14.56
CA SER A 46 5.19 -11.18 -13.63
C SER A 46 4.27 -10.15 -14.29
N LEU A 47 4.60 -9.65 -15.48
CA LEU A 47 3.74 -8.70 -16.19
C LEU A 47 2.36 -9.28 -16.53
N ALA A 48 2.31 -10.49 -17.09
CA ALA A 48 1.02 -11.12 -17.43
C ALA A 48 0.13 -11.36 -16.20
N PHE A 49 0.74 -11.64 -15.04
CA PHE A 49 0.02 -11.79 -13.78
C PHE A 49 -0.37 -10.46 -13.14
N ILE A 50 0.46 -9.42 -13.28
CA ILE A 50 0.14 -8.06 -12.86
C ILE A 50 -1.09 -7.57 -13.64
N ASP A 51 -1.14 -7.77 -14.95
CA ASP A 51 -2.30 -7.36 -15.77
C ASP A 51 -3.59 -8.05 -15.31
N LYS A 52 -3.55 -9.36 -15.07
CA LYS A 52 -4.71 -10.12 -14.55
C LYS A 52 -5.16 -9.63 -13.17
N ALA A 53 -4.21 -9.38 -12.27
CA ALA A 53 -4.51 -8.86 -10.94
C ALA A 53 -5.06 -7.43 -11.01
N TYR A 54 -4.52 -6.60 -11.90
CA TYR A 54 -4.95 -5.23 -12.14
C TYR A 54 -6.41 -5.18 -12.60
N ASP A 55 -6.75 -5.99 -13.60
CA ASP A 55 -8.12 -6.05 -14.14
C ASP A 55 -9.10 -6.55 -13.07
N PHE A 56 -8.74 -7.57 -12.29
CA PHE A 56 -9.56 -8.08 -11.20
C PHE A 56 -9.77 -7.04 -10.08
N VAL A 57 -8.72 -6.33 -9.69
CA VAL A 57 -8.80 -5.25 -8.68
C VAL A 57 -9.73 -4.15 -9.16
N LYS A 58 -9.52 -3.69 -10.39
CA LYS A 58 -10.31 -2.64 -11.01
C LYS A 58 -11.79 -3.03 -11.08
N GLU A 59 -12.08 -4.24 -11.55
CA GLU A 59 -13.44 -4.78 -11.61
C GLU A 59 -14.08 -4.85 -10.22
N THR A 60 -13.36 -5.39 -9.23
CA THR A 60 -13.88 -5.54 -7.86
C THR A 60 -14.26 -4.19 -7.25
N VAL A 61 -13.43 -3.17 -7.43
CA VAL A 61 -13.69 -1.83 -6.89
C VAL A 61 -14.77 -1.09 -7.68
N ALA A 62 -14.81 -1.26 -9.00
CA ALA A 62 -15.87 -0.70 -9.85
C ALA A 62 -17.27 -1.22 -9.47
N HIS A 63 -17.37 -2.47 -9.00
CA HIS A 63 -18.59 -3.05 -8.44
C HIS A 63 -18.91 -2.61 -7.00
N GLY A 64 -18.11 -1.71 -6.42
CA GLY A 64 -18.29 -1.21 -5.05
C GLY A 64 -17.69 -2.11 -3.96
N GLY A 65 -16.84 -3.06 -4.31
CA GLY A 65 -16.10 -3.88 -3.37
C GLY A 65 -14.96 -3.12 -2.68
N THR A 66 -14.55 -3.59 -1.51
CA THR A 66 -13.41 -3.04 -0.77
C THR A 66 -12.20 -3.98 -0.83
N ILE A 67 -11.01 -3.40 -0.93
CA ILE A 67 -9.76 -4.15 -0.97
C ILE A 67 -8.99 -3.87 0.31
N LEU A 68 -8.71 -4.93 1.08
CA LEU A 68 -7.91 -4.81 2.29
C LEU A 68 -6.43 -5.04 1.96
N PHE A 69 -5.61 -4.01 2.16
CA PHE A 69 -4.15 -4.07 1.99
C PHE A 69 -3.50 -4.63 3.25
N VAL A 70 -2.69 -5.68 3.12
CA VAL A 70 -2.08 -6.39 4.25
C VAL A 70 -0.58 -6.54 4.04
N GLY A 71 0.18 -6.10 5.04
CA GLY A 71 1.61 -6.41 5.11
C GLY A 71 2.22 -5.92 6.42
N THR A 72 2.65 -6.86 7.27
CA THR A 72 3.26 -6.56 8.57
C THR A 72 4.79 -6.46 8.50
N LYS A 73 5.37 -6.82 7.36
CA LYS A 73 6.81 -6.79 7.12
C LYS A 73 7.32 -5.34 7.13
N LYS A 74 8.47 -5.08 7.76
CA LYS A 74 9.03 -3.72 7.94
C LYS A 74 9.11 -2.94 6.63
N GLN A 75 9.48 -3.62 5.55
CA GLN A 75 9.63 -3.05 4.20
C GLN A 75 8.30 -2.69 3.53
N ALA A 76 7.18 -3.22 4.03
CA ALA A 76 5.84 -3.02 3.48
C ALA A 76 4.98 -2.06 4.33
N GLN A 77 5.29 -1.88 5.62
CA GLN A 77 4.38 -1.22 6.56
C GLN A 77 4.05 0.23 6.16
N GLU A 78 5.09 0.99 5.79
CA GLU A 78 4.96 2.40 5.41
C GLU A 78 4.25 2.52 4.07
N THR A 79 4.70 1.78 3.06
CA THR A 79 4.14 1.89 1.72
C THR A 79 2.69 1.47 1.64
N ILE A 80 2.30 0.42 2.37
CA ILE A 80 0.89 -0.01 2.44
C ILE A 80 0.03 1.08 3.10
N ALA A 81 0.49 1.66 4.20
CA ALA A 81 -0.26 2.70 4.89
C ALA A 81 -0.44 3.94 4.02
N GLU A 82 0.63 4.40 3.36
CA GLU A 82 0.62 5.56 2.48
C GLU A 82 -0.30 5.34 1.27
N GLN A 83 -0.10 4.25 0.51
CA GLN A 83 -0.85 3.99 -0.72
C GLN A 83 -2.32 3.68 -0.46
N ALA A 84 -2.63 2.92 0.61
CA ALA A 84 -4.02 2.63 0.95
C ALA A 84 -4.76 3.88 1.46
N THR A 85 -4.09 4.73 2.24
CA THR A 85 -4.68 6.01 2.69
C THR A 85 -4.92 6.94 1.50
N ARG A 86 -4.00 7.00 0.54
CA ARG A 86 -4.16 7.78 -0.71
C ARG A 86 -5.42 7.40 -1.49
N VAL A 87 -5.78 6.12 -1.51
CA VAL A 87 -6.92 5.59 -2.28
C VAL A 87 -8.18 5.40 -1.41
N GLY A 88 -8.09 5.68 -0.10
CA GLY A 88 -9.21 5.53 0.83
C GLY A 88 -9.62 4.07 1.10
N GLN A 89 -8.74 3.11 0.82
CA GLN A 89 -8.98 1.67 1.05
C GLN A 89 -8.46 1.25 2.42
N PRO A 90 -9.07 0.23 3.06
CA PRO A 90 -8.65 -0.24 4.36
C PRO A 90 -7.28 -0.95 4.30
N TYR A 91 -6.52 -0.88 5.40
CA TYR A 91 -5.20 -1.52 5.47
C TYR A 91 -4.84 -2.07 6.85
N VAL A 92 -3.89 -3.01 6.88
CA VAL A 92 -3.26 -3.58 8.07
C VAL A 92 -1.74 -3.61 7.84
N ASN A 93 -1.02 -2.70 8.50
CA ASN A 93 0.43 -2.56 8.37
C ASN A 93 1.24 -3.02 9.59
N GLN A 94 0.61 -3.19 10.76
CA GLN A 94 1.32 -3.53 12.00
C GLN A 94 1.31 -5.02 12.30
N ARG A 95 0.17 -5.55 12.74
CA ARG A 95 0.04 -6.97 13.11
C ARG A 95 -1.34 -7.48 12.72
N TRP A 96 -1.36 -8.62 12.03
CA TRP A 96 -2.58 -9.37 11.84
C TRP A 96 -3.07 -9.98 13.17
N LEU A 97 -4.28 -9.64 13.57
CA LEU A 97 -4.96 -10.27 14.70
C LEU A 97 -5.68 -11.51 14.18
N GLY A 98 -5.37 -12.68 14.73
CA GLY A 98 -6.10 -13.89 14.36
C GLY A 98 -7.60 -13.74 14.68
N GLY A 99 -8.44 -14.07 13.71
CA GLY A 99 -9.88 -13.86 13.78
C GLY A 99 -10.35 -12.51 13.24
N LEU A 100 -9.49 -11.73 12.57
CA LEU A 100 -9.86 -10.41 12.06
C LEU A 100 -11.02 -10.48 11.06
N LEU A 101 -10.98 -11.48 10.17
CA LEU A 101 -12.03 -11.68 9.16
C LEU A 101 -13.07 -12.68 9.65
N THR A 102 -12.62 -13.81 10.20
CA THR A 102 -13.51 -14.92 10.59
C THR A 102 -14.38 -14.60 11.81
N ASN A 103 -13.93 -13.73 12.72
CA ASN A 103 -14.67 -13.27 13.89
C ASN A 103 -14.89 -11.74 13.87
N PHE A 104 -15.41 -11.26 12.74
CA PHE A 104 -15.62 -9.83 12.52
C PHE A 104 -16.54 -9.16 13.57
N SER A 105 -17.51 -9.90 14.13
CA SER A 105 -18.41 -9.39 15.17
C SER A 105 -17.71 -9.02 16.48
N THR A 106 -16.56 -9.63 16.78
CA THR A 106 -15.75 -9.28 17.96
C THR A 106 -14.83 -8.10 17.65
N VAL A 107 -14.28 -8.05 16.44
CA VAL A 107 -13.44 -6.95 15.96
C VAL A 107 -14.24 -5.66 15.85
N SER A 108 -15.48 -5.73 15.35
CA SER A 108 -16.37 -4.56 15.24
C SER A 108 -16.69 -3.94 16.61
N LYS A 109 -16.84 -4.75 17.66
CA LYS A 109 -16.95 -4.24 19.05
C LYS A 109 -15.68 -3.53 19.51
N ARG A 110 -14.50 -4.02 19.13
CA ARG A 110 -13.23 -3.34 19.42
C ARG A 110 -13.08 -2.03 18.64
N LEU A 111 -13.56 -1.98 17.41
CA LEU A 111 -13.64 -0.75 16.61
C LEU A 111 -14.60 0.27 17.21
N ALA A 112 -15.78 -0.17 17.66
CA ALA A 112 -16.73 0.70 18.37
C ALA A 112 -16.09 1.26 19.65
N ARG A 113 -15.40 0.41 20.42
CA ARG A 113 -14.64 0.84 21.61
C ARG A 113 -13.54 1.86 21.27
N MET A 114 -12.86 1.70 20.15
CA MET A 114 -11.85 2.67 19.70
C MET A 114 -12.51 4.04 19.44
N LYS A 115 -13.64 4.08 18.73
CA LYS A 115 -14.39 5.32 18.48
C LYS A 115 -14.89 5.97 19.77
N GLU A 116 -15.42 5.19 20.71
CA GLU A 116 -15.81 5.69 22.04
C GLU A 116 -14.64 6.35 22.79
N LEU A 117 -13.42 5.79 22.67
CA LEU A 117 -12.25 6.33 23.35
C LEU A 117 -11.74 7.61 22.68
N GLU A 118 -11.91 7.77 21.38
CA GLU A 118 -11.54 8.99 20.65
C GLU A 118 -12.46 10.17 20.96
N GLU A 119 -13.72 9.90 21.28
CA GLU A 119 -14.69 10.92 21.72
C GLU A 119 -14.40 11.46 23.13
N LEU A 120 -13.55 10.78 23.91
CA LEU A 120 -13.19 11.23 25.25
C LEU A 120 -12.19 12.38 25.20
N ASP A 121 -12.49 13.44 25.94
CA ASP A 121 -11.54 14.50 26.21
C ASP A 121 -10.50 14.01 27.23
N PHE A 122 -9.25 13.85 26.78
CA PHE A 122 -8.12 13.44 27.62
C PHE A 122 -7.43 14.61 28.31
N GLU A 123 -7.70 15.84 27.89
CA GLU A 123 -7.09 17.07 28.41
C GLU A 123 -8.00 17.71 29.47
N GLY A 124 -9.32 17.61 29.27
CA GLY A 124 -10.33 18.06 30.21
C GLY A 124 -10.51 17.13 31.42
N THR A 125 -10.66 17.71 32.61
CA THR A 125 -11.10 16.99 33.83
C THR A 125 -12.63 16.76 33.83
N SER A 126 -13.34 17.20 32.78
CA SER A 126 -14.80 17.24 32.72
C SER A 126 -15.46 15.87 32.53
N SER A 127 -14.71 14.83 32.16
CA SER A 127 -15.24 13.49 31.89
C SER A 127 -15.48 12.64 33.14
N GLY A 128 -15.25 13.18 34.35
CA GLY A 128 -15.46 12.48 35.61
C GLY A 128 -14.45 11.36 35.91
N PHE A 129 -13.36 11.27 35.14
CA PHE A 129 -12.30 10.27 35.32
C PHE A 129 -11.11 10.83 36.10
N THR A 130 -10.45 9.96 36.86
CA THR A 130 -9.18 10.31 37.50
C THR A 130 -8.05 10.39 36.47
N LYS A 131 -6.99 11.17 36.76
CA LYS A 131 -5.81 11.28 35.87
C LYS A 131 -5.17 9.92 35.55
N LYS A 132 -5.21 8.96 36.49
CA LYS A 132 -4.70 7.60 36.27
C LYS A 132 -5.56 6.83 35.26
N GLU A 133 -6.88 6.94 35.35
CA GLU A 133 -7.82 6.29 34.44
C GLU A 133 -7.75 6.89 33.03
N LEU A 134 -7.64 8.22 32.91
CA LEU A 134 -7.41 8.89 31.62
C LEU A 134 -6.12 8.39 30.95
N LEU A 135 -5.04 8.24 31.71
CA LEU A 135 -3.78 7.71 31.19
C LEU A 135 -3.89 6.24 30.74
N LEU A 136 -4.66 5.41 31.45
CA LEU A 136 -4.92 4.03 31.04
C LEU A 136 -5.77 3.97 29.77
N LYS A 137 -6.81 4.78 29.66
CA LYS A 137 -7.66 4.91 28.47
C LYS A 137 -6.86 5.43 27.26
N LYS A 138 -5.97 6.40 27.46
CA LYS A 138 -5.08 6.89 26.39
C LYS A 138 -4.16 5.79 25.87
N ARG A 139 -3.54 5.00 26.78
CA ARG A 139 -2.74 3.83 26.40
C ARG A 139 -3.55 2.74 25.70
N GLU A 140 -4.84 2.59 26.04
CA GLU A 140 -5.75 1.69 25.34
C GLU A 140 -6.02 2.18 23.91
N LEU A 141 -6.33 3.47 23.76
CA LEU A 141 -6.51 4.14 22.48
C LEU A 141 -5.26 3.99 21.59
N ASP A 142 -4.07 4.30 22.10
CA ASP A 142 -2.82 4.22 21.33
C ASP A 142 -2.57 2.79 20.79
N LYS A 143 -2.89 1.77 21.60
CA LYS A 143 -2.79 0.36 21.20
C LYS A 143 -3.83 -0.01 20.13
N LEU A 144 -5.05 0.50 20.26
CA LEU A 144 -6.12 0.27 19.29
C LEU A 144 -5.82 0.96 17.97
N HIS A 145 -5.39 2.22 17.95
CA HIS A 145 -4.97 2.92 16.73
C HIS A 145 -3.84 2.18 16.02
N LYS A 146 -2.83 1.74 16.77
CA LYS A 146 -1.71 1.00 16.18
C LYS A 146 -2.15 -0.31 15.52
N SER A 147 -3.16 -0.99 16.03
CA SER A 147 -3.58 -2.30 15.52
C SER A 147 -4.73 -2.26 14.52
N LEU A 148 -5.69 -1.36 14.73
CA LEU A 148 -6.97 -1.29 14.02
C LEU A 148 -7.18 0.02 13.25
N GLY A 149 -6.22 0.96 13.29
CA GLY A 149 -6.36 2.28 12.67
C GLY A 149 -6.70 2.21 11.17
N GLY A 150 -6.03 1.34 10.42
CA GLY A 150 -6.28 1.18 8.99
C GLY A 150 -7.58 0.44 8.62
N ILE A 151 -8.26 -0.17 9.60
CA ILE A 151 -9.59 -0.79 9.42
C ILE A 151 -10.69 -0.05 10.20
N ARG A 152 -10.43 1.18 10.63
CA ARG A 152 -11.37 2.04 11.37
C ARG A 152 -12.73 2.18 10.68
N ASN A 153 -12.69 2.36 9.36
CA ASN A 153 -13.86 2.62 8.53
C ASN A 153 -14.48 1.34 7.97
N LEU A 154 -13.95 0.17 8.34
CA LEU A 154 -14.44 -1.11 7.84
C LEU A 154 -15.77 -1.49 8.53
N THR A 155 -16.86 -1.51 7.77
CA THR A 155 -18.20 -1.88 8.29
C THR A 155 -18.58 -3.33 7.98
N LYS A 156 -18.02 -3.89 6.91
CA LYS A 156 -18.27 -5.25 6.41
C LYS A 156 -16.94 -5.91 6.05
N THR A 157 -16.94 -7.23 5.92
CA THR A 157 -15.77 -7.98 5.45
C THR A 157 -15.36 -7.51 4.05
N PRO A 158 -14.05 -7.43 3.76
CA PRO A 158 -13.55 -6.99 2.46
C PRO A 158 -13.91 -7.97 1.33
N SER A 159 -13.99 -7.44 0.11
CA SER A 159 -14.29 -8.22 -1.10
C SER A 159 -13.07 -8.91 -1.68
N ALA A 160 -11.87 -8.33 -1.50
CA ALA A 160 -10.61 -8.94 -1.88
C ALA A 160 -9.49 -8.53 -0.91
N LEU A 161 -8.42 -9.31 -0.91
CA LEU A 161 -7.22 -9.04 -0.10
C LEU A 161 -6.02 -8.86 -1.00
N TRP A 162 -5.25 -7.81 -0.71
CA TRP A 162 -3.91 -7.64 -1.25
C TRP A 162 -2.90 -7.95 -0.15
N VAL A 163 -2.05 -8.96 -0.36
CA VAL A 163 -1.12 -9.47 0.66
C VAL A 163 0.33 -9.36 0.18
N VAL A 164 1.17 -8.74 1.01
CA VAL A 164 2.63 -8.73 0.84
C VAL A 164 3.25 -9.82 1.72
N ASP A 165 4.02 -10.73 1.11
CA ASP A 165 4.64 -11.90 1.76
C ASP A 165 3.61 -12.89 2.34
N THR A 166 3.20 -13.84 1.51
CA THR A 166 2.20 -14.86 1.88
C THR A 166 2.66 -15.75 3.03
N LYS A 167 3.97 -16.03 3.11
CA LYS A 167 4.54 -16.87 4.17
C LYS A 167 4.47 -16.18 5.52
N LYS A 168 4.70 -14.87 5.55
CA LYS A 168 4.56 -14.08 6.77
C LYS A 168 3.09 -13.98 7.19
N GLU A 169 2.20 -13.73 6.23
CA GLU A 169 0.76 -13.47 6.46
C GLU A 169 -0.15 -14.69 6.26
N HIS A 170 0.35 -15.90 6.52
CA HIS A 170 -0.42 -17.14 6.41
C HIS A 170 -1.78 -17.08 7.14
N LEU A 171 -1.86 -16.44 8.31
CA LEU A 171 -3.13 -16.29 9.05
C LEU A 171 -4.18 -15.50 8.26
N ALA A 172 -3.78 -14.44 7.56
CA ALA A 172 -4.69 -13.65 6.75
C ALA A 172 -5.23 -14.47 5.58
N ILE A 173 -4.37 -15.25 4.94
CA ILE A 173 -4.70 -16.12 3.81
C ILE A 173 -5.61 -17.27 4.24
N ASP A 174 -5.31 -17.91 5.38
CA ASP A 174 -6.13 -18.99 5.94
C ASP A 174 -7.55 -18.51 6.28
N GLU A 175 -7.66 -17.32 6.86
CA GLU A 175 -8.95 -16.69 7.16
C GLU A 175 -9.71 -16.31 5.88
N ALA A 176 -9.02 -15.73 4.90
CA ALA A 176 -9.58 -15.40 3.59
C ALA A 176 -10.16 -16.63 2.89
N LYS A 177 -9.37 -17.70 2.84
CA LYS A 177 -9.72 -18.98 2.21
C LYS A 177 -10.93 -19.62 2.87
N LYS A 178 -11.05 -19.54 4.19
CA LYS A 178 -12.23 -20.03 4.92
C LYS A 178 -13.51 -19.28 4.57
N LEU A 179 -13.40 -17.97 4.32
CA LEU A 179 -14.53 -17.12 3.95
C LEU A 179 -14.80 -17.07 2.44
N GLY A 180 -13.92 -17.66 1.63
CA GLY A 180 -14.01 -17.58 0.16
C GLY A 180 -13.63 -16.20 -0.41
N ILE A 181 -12.87 -15.40 0.35
CA ILE A 181 -12.40 -14.09 -0.12
C ILE A 181 -11.19 -14.30 -1.04
N PRO A 182 -11.21 -13.79 -2.28
CA PRO A 182 -10.09 -13.91 -3.21
C PRO A 182 -8.87 -13.14 -2.70
N VAL A 183 -7.72 -13.80 -2.78
CA VAL A 183 -6.42 -13.26 -2.38
C VAL A 183 -5.59 -12.95 -3.62
N ILE A 184 -5.07 -11.73 -3.64
CA ILE A 184 -4.07 -11.24 -4.57
C ILE A 184 -2.79 -11.05 -3.74
N GLY A 185 -1.64 -11.52 -4.21
CA GLY A 185 -0.44 -11.40 -3.39
C GLY A 185 0.87 -11.52 -4.15
N ILE A 186 1.90 -10.91 -3.57
CA ILE A 186 3.28 -11.01 -4.06
C ILE A 186 3.82 -12.38 -3.67
N LEU A 187 4.30 -13.13 -4.67
CA LEU A 187 4.93 -14.42 -4.48
C LEU A 187 6.42 -14.34 -4.75
N ASP A 188 7.21 -14.44 -3.69
CA ASP A 188 8.62 -14.77 -3.81
C ASP A 188 8.78 -16.30 -3.94
N THR A 189 9.96 -16.72 -4.34
CA THR A 189 10.46 -18.08 -4.53
C THR A 189 10.22 -19.05 -3.37
N ASN A 190 9.99 -18.56 -2.15
CA ASN A 190 9.76 -19.36 -0.94
C ASN A 190 8.26 -19.62 -0.63
N CYS A 191 7.34 -18.98 -1.36
CA CYS A 191 5.89 -19.01 -1.16
C CYS A 191 5.23 -20.19 -1.90
N ASP A 192 4.03 -20.61 -1.49
CA ASP A 192 3.22 -21.57 -2.24
C ASP A 192 2.26 -20.83 -3.19
N PRO A 193 2.38 -21.01 -4.51
CA PRO A 193 1.51 -20.32 -5.47
C PRO A 193 0.06 -20.80 -5.46
N ASP A 194 -0.24 -21.96 -4.86
CA ASP A 194 -1.60 -22.51 -4.86
C ASP A 194 -2.48 -21.91 -3.76
N GLU A 195 -1.90 -21.14 -2.83
CA GLU A 195 -2.63 -20.47 -1.75
C GLU A 195 -3.29 -19.15 -2.21
N VAL A 196 -2.83 -18.59 -3.33
CA VAL A 196 -3.24 -17.28 -3.86
C VAL A 196 -3.97 -17.46 -5.19
N GLN A 197 -5.13 -16.80 -5.35
CA GLN A 197 -5.93 -16.89 -6.58
C GLN A 197 -5.35 -16.02 -7.69
N TYR A 198 -4.88 -14.82 -7.34
CA TYR A 198 -4.23 -13.89 -8.26
C TYR A 198 -2.76 -13.68 -7.85
N PRO A 199 -1.87 -14.63 -8.17
CA PRO A 199 -0.48 -14.57 -7.78
C PRO A 199 0.28 -13.56 -8.62
N ILE A 200 1.10 -12.71 -8.02
CA ILE A 200 2.04 -11.83 -8.71
C ILE A 200 3.47 -12.28 -8.36
N PRO A 201 4.19 -12.98 -9.26
CA PRO A 201 5.58 -13.35 -9.02
C PRO A 201 6.46 -12.11 -8.85
N GLY A 202 7.16 -11.99 -7.72
CA GLY A 202 7.99 -10.83 -7.46
C GLY A 202 8.66 -10.85 -6.09
N ASN A 203 9.55 -9.88 -5.88
CA ASN A 203 10.30 -9.71 -4.64
C ASN A 203 9.46 -9.03 -3.55
N ASP A 204 9.39 -9.64 -2.37
CA ASP A 204 8.70 -9.11 -1.19
C ASP A 204 9.65 -8.52 -0.12
N ASP A 205 10.97 -8.64 -0.30
CA ASP A 205 12.00 -8.16 0.63
C ASP A 205 12.48 -6.75 0.30
N ALA A 206 12.46 -6.35 -0.97
CA ALA A 206 12.92 -5.04 -1.40
C ALA A 206 11.83 -3.98 -1.25
N ILE A 207 12.13 -2.91 -0.52
CA ILE A 207 11.22 -1.76 -0.33
C ILE A 207 10.75 -1.20 -1.68
N ARG A 208 11.67 -1.03 -2.65
CA ARG A 208 11.34 -0.51 -3.98
C ARG A 208 10.41 -1.42 -4.78
N SER A 209 10.57 -2.74 -4.66
CA SER A 209 9.71 -3.73 -5.31
C SER A 209 8.31 -3.70 -4.71
N VAL A 210 8.21 -3.80 -3.39
CA VAL A 210 6.94 -3.75 -2.67
C VAL A 210 6.22 -2.43 -2.95
N ALA A 211 6.94 -1.31 -2.94
CA ALA A 211 6.39 0.00 -3.25
C ALA A 211 5.82 0.11 -4.66
N LEU A 212 6.56 -0.39 -5.66
CA LEU A 212 6.08 -0.39 -7.04
C LEU A 212 4.81 -1.23 -7.18
N LEU A 213 4.82 -2.47 -6.67
CA LEU A 213 3.70 -3.40 -6.80
C LEU A 213 2.45 -2.93 -6.02
N THR A 214 2.62 -2.44 -4.80
CA THR A 214 1.53 -1.86 -4.01
C THR A 214 0.95 -0.62 -4.67
N ARG A 215 1.79 0.27 -5.23
CA ARG A 215 1.33 1.44 -6.00
C ARG A 215 0.49 1.02 -7.20
N ILE A 216 0.94 0.04 -7.99
CA ILE A 216 0.19 -0.45 -9.16
C ILE A 216 -1.21 -0.95 -8.77
N VAL A 217 -1.30 -1.70 -7.67
CA VAL A 217 -2.59 -2.20 -7.15
C VAL A 217 -3.44 -1.07 -6.59
N ALA A 218 -2.83 -0.07 -5.95
CA ALA A 218 -3.53 1.11 -5.45
C ALA A 218 -4.07 1.97 -6.62
N ASP A 219 -3.28 2.19 -7.67
CA ASP A 219 -3.69 2.88 -8.88
C ASP A 219 -4.87 2.16 -9.56
N ALA A 220 -4.84 0.82 -9.64
CA ALA A 220 -5.96 0.02 -10.14
C ALA A 220 -7.25 0.22 -9.31
N ALA A 221 -7.12 0.27 -7.98
CA ALA A 221 -8.25 0.55 -7.10
C ALA A 221 -8.77 1.98 -7.28
N ALA A 222 -7.90 2.96 -7.48
CA ALA A 222 -8.29 4.35 -7.75
C ALA A 222 -9.05 4.48 -9.08
N GLU A 223 -8.57 3.84 -10.15
CA GLU A 223 -9.30 3.77 -11.42
C GLU A 223 -10.68 3.13 -11.27
N GLY A 224 -10.78 2.03 -10.52
CA GLY A 224 -12.05 1.36 -10.25
C GLY A 224 -13.03 2.26 -9.48
N LEU A 225 -12.55 3.06 -8.52
CA LEU A 225 -13.38 4.05 -7.82
C LEU A 225 -13.89 5.13 -8.79
N ILE A 226 -13.03 5.66 -9.66
CA ILE A 226 -13.41 6.67 -10.65
C ILE A 226 -14.50 6.12 -11.59
N GLU A 227 -14.32 4.90 -12.10
CA GLU A 227 -15.32 4.26 -12.97
C GLU A 227 -16.66 4.03 -12.26
N ARG A 228 -16.63 3.68 -10.97
CA ARG A 228 -17.84 3.55 -10.16
C ARG A 228 -18.59 4.87 -10.06
N HIS A 229 -17.91 5.98 -9.83
CA HIS A 229 -18.52 7.30 -9.73
C HIS A 229 -19.04 7.82 -11.09
N GLN A 230 -18.44 7.39 -12.20
CA GLN A 230 -18.88 7.77 -13.55
C GLN A 230 -20.08 6.97 -14.04
N LYS A 231 -20.31 5.74 -13.54
CA LYS A 231 -21.52 4.97 -13.86
C LYS A 231 -22.69 5.50 -13.02
N PRO A 232 -23.74 6.07 -13.63
CA PRO A 232 -24.98 6.33 -12.90
C PRO A 232 -25.54 4.98 -12.46
N GLU A 233 -25.87 4.83 -11.18
CA GLU A 233 -26.44 3.58 -10.67
C GLU A 233 -27.74 3.26 -11.43
N GLU A 234 -27.79 2.14 -12.16
CA GLU A 234 -28.96 1.62 -12.88
C GLU A 234 -30.04 1.03 -11.93
N GLY A 235 -30.03 1.42 -10.65
CA GLY A 235 -30.83 0.81 -9.59
C GLY A 235 -31.39 1.82 -8.61
N GLY A 236 -32.22 2.75 -9.10
CA GLY A 236 -33.23 3.52 -8.36
C GLY A 236 -33.04 3.74 -6.85
N ASN A 237 -32.27 4.76 -6.48
CA ASN A 237 -32.65 5.65 -5.38
C ASN A 237 -32.02 7.04 -5.58
N VAL A 238 -32.78 7.93 -6.23
CA VAL A 238 -32.44 9.35 -6.39
C VAL A 238 -32.70 10.08 -5.07
N SER A 239 -31.80 9.95 -4.10
CA SER A 239 -31.57 11.00 -3.10
C SER A 239 -30.20 10.80 -2.44
N ALA A 240 -29.35 11.83 -2.53
CA ALA A 240 -27.98 11.91 -2.00
C ALA A 240 -26.88 11.24 -2.84
N VAL A 241 -26.81 11.61 -4.13
CA VAL A 241 -25.49 11.82 -4.74
C VAL A 241 -25.11 13.26 -4.41
N GLU A 242 -24.45 13.46 -3.28
CA GLU A 242 -23.59 14.64 -3.19
C GLU A 242 -22.40 14.40 -4.13
N PRO A 243 -22.10 15.33 -5.04
CA PRO A 243 -20.84 15.27 -5.78
C PRO A 243 -19.70 15.17 -4.76
N LEU A 244 -18.71 14.32 -5.06
CA LEU A 244 -17.51 14.12 -4.25
C LEU A 244 -17.03 15.48 -3.72
N ALA A 245 -17.02 15.65 -2.41
CA ALA A 245 -16.72 16.93 -1.80
C ALA A 245 -15.29 17.34 -2.20
N GLU A 246 -15.08 18.63 -2.50
CA GLU A 246 -13.86 19.14 -3.15
C GLU A 246 -12.56 18.72 -2.42
N TRP A 247 -12.63 18.49 -1.11
CA TRP A 247 -11.54 17.98 -0.29
C TRP A 247 -11.09 16.53 -0.62
N GLU A 248 -12.00 15.65 -1.05
CA GLU A 248 -11.68 14.28 -1.50
C GLU A 248 -10.99 14.29 -2.87
N GLN A 249 -11.35 15.24 -3.73
CA GLN A 249 -10.68 15.44 -5.03
C GLN A 249 -9.25 15.98 -4.85
N GLU A 250 -9.06 16.93 -3.94
CA GLU A 250 -7.72 17.47 -3.64
C GLU A 250 -6.78 16.42 -3.03
N LEU A 251 -7.28 15.55 -2.15
CA LEU A 251 -6.48 14.46 -1.56
C LEU A 251 -6.03 13.43 -2.60
N LEU A 252 -6.88 13.13 -3.59
CA LEU A 252 -6.56 12.23 -4.70
C LEU A 252 -5.59 12.87 -5.71
N GLN A 253 -5.71 14.18 -5.95
CA GLN A 253 -4.82 14.91 -6.86
C GLN A 253 -3.45 15.23 -6.25
N ALA A 254 -3.37 15.53 -4.95
CA ALA A 254 -2.11 15.80 -4.25
C ALA A 254 -1.17 14.59 -4.17
N GLY A 255 -1.70 13.38 -4.40
CA GLY A 255 -0.93 12.14 -4.45
C GLY A 255 -0.45 11.73 -5.85
N ALA A 256 -0.80 12.47 -6.90
CA ALA A 256 -0.28 12.26 -8.25
C ALA A 256 1.12 12.87 -8.37
N PRO A 257 2.11 12.15 -8.92
CA PRO A 257 3.41 12.76 -9.19
C PRO A 257 3.20 13.84 -10.26
N VAL A 258 3.54 15.07 -9.90
CA VAL A 258 3.60 16.20 -10.84
C VAL A 258 4.61 15.81 -11.93
N GLU A 259 4.11 15.48 -13.12
CA GLU A 259 4.92 15.49 -14.34
C GLU A 259 5.35 16.93 -14.59
N GLY A 260 6.54 17.27 -14.10
CA GLY A 260 7.19 18.56 -14.29
C GLY A 260 8.59 18.37 -14.85
N SER A 261 8.70 17.87 -16.08
CA SER A 261 9.97 17.78 -16.82
C SER A 261 10.43 19.13 -17.41
N ALA A 262 9.82 20.26 -17.03
CA ALA A 262 10.21 21.58 -17.51
C ALA A 262 10.73 22.53 -16.39
N GLU A 263 10.45 22.23 -15.11
CA GLU A 263 10.98 23.04 -13.99
C GLU A 263 12.29 22.50 -13.43
N THR A 264 12.57 21.20 -13.60
CA THR A 264 13.85 20.60 -13.17
C THR A 264 15.02 21.01 -14.07
N GLU A 265 14.80 21.31 -15.36
CA GLU A 265 15.84 21.87 -16.23
C GLU A 265 16.14 23.34 -15.88
N LYS A 266 15.12 24.17 -15.60
CA LYS A 266 15.33 25.58 -15.22
C LYS A 266 15.97 25.75 -13.84
N VAL A 267 15.66 24.86 -12.90
CA VAL A 267 16.32 24.86 -11.57
C VAL A 267 17.76 24.31 -11.67
N ALA A 268 18.04 23.37 -12.59
CA ALA A 268 19.41 22.92 -12.83
C ALA A 268 20.28 23.99 -13.52
N GLU A 269 19.73 24.74 -14.48
CA GLU A 269 20.43 25.85 -15.15
C GLU A 269 20.74 27.00 -14.19
N THR A 270 19.76 27.41 -13.37
CA THR A 270 19.95 28.51 -12.40
C THR A 270 20.89 28.16 -11.24
N VAL A 271 20.97 26.88 -10.85
CA VAL A 271 21.93 26.41 -9.82
C VAL A 271 23.34 26.20 -10.41
N ALA A 272 23.46 25.98 -11.72
CA ALA A 272 24.74 25.93 -12.43
C ALA A 272 25.32 27.34 -12.63
N GLU A 273 24.51 28.32 -13.05
CA GLU A 273 24.92 29.72 -13.17
C GLU A 273 25.34 30.30 -11.81
N ALA A 274 24.60 30.03 -10.74
CA ALA A 274 24.95 30.49 -9.39
C ALA A 274 26.22 29.83 -8.82
N LYS A 275 26.63 28.66 -9.35
CA LYS A 275 27.90 28.00 -8.96
C LYS A 275 29.10 28.50 -9.75
N GLU A 276 28.91 28.93 -11.00
CA GLU A 276 29.97 29.59 -11.78
C GLU A 276 30.24 31.00 -11.23
N GLU A 277 29.20 31.77 -10.91
CA GLU A 277 29.36 33.12 -10.32
C GLU A 277 30.02 33.03 -8.92
N ALA A 278 29.69 32.02 -8.11
CA ALA A 278 30.34 31.82 -6.81
C ALA A 278 31.79 31.32 -6.93
N ALA A 279 32.16 30.64 -8.01
CA ALA A 279 33.55 30.20 -8.25
C ALA A 279 34.43 31.35 -8.74
N GLU A 280 33.88 32.29 -9.52
CA GLU A 280 34.59 33.46 -10.02
C GLU A 280 34.87 34.48 -8.90
N VAL A 281 33.91 34.69 -7.99
CA VAL A 281 34.07 35.58 -6.82
C VAL A 281 35.09 35.04 -5.82
N VAL A 282 35.24 33.71 -5.70
CA VAL A 282 36.25 33.09 -4.82
C VAL A 282 37.64 33.14 -5.46
N ALA A 283 37.75 33.03 -6.79
CA ALA A 283 39.01 33.16 -7.51
C ALA A 283 39.56 34.60 -7.50
N GLU A 284 38.68 35.60 -7.54
CA GLU A 284 39.09 37.02 -7.45
C GLU A 284 39.49 37.43 -6.02
N ALA A 285 38.92 36.80 -5.00
CA ALA A 285 39.30 37.00 -3.59
C ALA A 285 40.65 36.34 -3.20
N ASP A 286 40.98 35.19 -3.79
CA ASP A 286 42.30 34.53 -3.60
C ASP A 286 43.42 35.27 -4.35
N ALA A 287 43.11 35.96 -5.47
CA ALA A 287 44.09 36.78 -6.18
C ALA A 287 44.40 38.11 -5.47
N ALA A 288 43.41 38.71 -4.78
CA ALA A 288 43.58 39.97 -4.04
C ALA A 288 44.27 39.82 -2.66
N SER A 289 44.53 38.59 -2.22
CA SER A 289 45.21 38.29 -0.94
C SER A 289 46.65 37.78 -1.10
N ALA A 290 47.18 37.77 -2.34
CA ALA A 290 48.54 37.35 -2.67
C ALA A 290 49.44 38.49 -3.22
N GLU A 291 49.05 39.76 -3.06
CA GLU A 291 49.89 40.94 -3.31
C GLU A 291 50.24 41.70 -2.01
#